data_AF-A0A1Y5E6A7-F1
#
_entry.id   AF-A0A1Y5E6A7-F1
#
_cell.length_a   1.000
_cell.length_b   1.000
_cell.length_c   1.000
_cell.angle_alpha   90.00
_cell.angle_beta   90.00
_cell.angle_gamma   90.00
#
_symmetry.space_group_name_H-M   'P 1'
#
loop_
_entity.id
_entity.type
_entity.pdbx_description
1 polymer ?
#
loop_
_entity_poly.entity_id
_entity_poly.type
_entity_poly.pdbx_seq_one_letter_code
_entity_poly.pdbx_strand_id
1 'polypeptide(L)' 'MLGIRKRGNKGLRELFIHGARAVLARPENAIAIFGNWILELLSRKPYNVVVVALANKLARIAWSVLSTKQAFEVRVQA' A
#
# COMPACT_ATOMS: atom_id res chain seq x y z
N MET A 1 28.40 5.02 -3.56
CA MET A 1 27.97 3.95 -2.64
C MET A 1 26.46 3.74 -2.75
N LEU A 2 26.01 2.92 -3.69
CA LEU A 2 24.58 2.58 -3.90
C LEU A 2 24.24 1.32 -3.09
N GLY A 3 24.29 1.43 -1.77
CA GLY A 3 23.99 0.31 -0.88
C GLY A 3 22.49 0.25 -0.60
N ILE A 4 21.84 -0.85 -0.98
CA ILE A 4 20.58 -1.27 -0.37
C ILE A 4 20.85 -1.41 1.12
N ARG A 5 20.44 -0.43 1.93
CA ARG A 5 20.65 -0.47 3.38
C ARG A 5 19.82 -1.61 3.96
N LYS A 6 20.22 -2.12 5.14
CA LYS A 6 19.42 -3.08 5.94
C LYS A 6 17.97 -2.63 6.17
N ARG A 7 17.71 -1.33 6.02
CA ARG A 7 16.41 -0.65 6.18
C ARG A 7 15.66 -0.36 4.86
N GLY A 8 16.20 -0.80 3.72
CA GLY A 8 15.67 -0.53 2.38
C GLY A 8 15.96 0.89 1.87
N ASN A 9 15.31 1.27 0.76
CA ASN A 9 15.43 2.59 0.13
C ASN A 9 14.41 3.58 0.71
N LYS A 10 14.89 4.70 1.26
CA LYS A 10 14.07 5.75 1.88
C LYS A 10 13.09 6.39 0.88
N GLY A 11 13.53 6.68 -0.36
CA GLY A 11 12.71 7.31 -1.38
C GLY A 11 11.55 6.43 -1.84
N LEU A 12 11.80 5.12 -2.02
CA LEU A 12 10.73 4.17 -2.33
C LEU A 12 9.67 4.15 -1.23
N ARG A 13 10.09 4.15 0.03
CA ARG A 13 9.16 4.21 1.17
C ARG A 13 8.32 5.49 1.15
N GLU A 14 8.93 6.64 0.85
CA GLU A 14 8.21 7.91 0.74
C GLU A 14 7.17 7.87 -0.38
N LEU A 15 7.51 7.33 -1.54
CA LEU A 15 6.56 7.17 -2.66
C LEU A 15 5.36 6.29 -2.27
N PHE A 16 5.59 5.16 -1.59
CA PHE A 16 4.49 4.31 -1.13
C PHE A 16 3.60 5.00 -0.09
N ILE A 17 4.17 5.82 0.80
CA ILE A 17 3.42 6.59 1.79
C ILE A 17 2.56 7.66 1.12
N HIS A 18 3.10 8.38 0.14
CA HIS A 18 2.34 9.37 -0.63
C HIS A 18 1.23 8.71 -1.47
N GLY A 19 1.53 7.58 -2.13
CA GLY A 19 0.52 6.81 -2.85
C GLY A 19 -0.60 6.31 -1.95
N ALA A 20 -0.27 5.77 -0.78
CA ALA A 20 -1.27 5.36 0.21
C ALA A 20 -2.16 6.52 0.68
N ARG A 21 -1.58 7.71 0.91
CA ARG A 21 -2.37 8.92 1.23
C ARG A 21 -3.30 9.33 0.10
N ALA A 22 -2.83 9.29 -1.15
CA ALA A 22 -3.65 9.64 -2.30
C ALA A 22 -4.85 8.69 -2.46
N VAL A 23 -4.64 7.38 -2.21
CA VAL A 23 -5.73 6.39 -2.19
C VAL A 23 -6.72 6.67 -1.06
N LEU A 24 -6.24 6.89 0.16
CA LEU A 24 -7.10 7.14 1.32
C LEU A 24 -7.82 8.50 1.26
N ALA A 25 -7.34 9.45 0.47
CA ALA A 25 -8.03 10.71 0.19
C ALA A 25 -9.32 10.50 -0.65
N ARG A 26 -9.51 9.32 -1.25
CA ARG A 26 -10.70 8.88 -1.98
C ARG A 26 -11.23 7.59 -1.34
N PRO A 27 -11.88 7.68 -0.16
CA PRO A 27 -12.27 6.52 0.62
C PRO A 27 -13.16 5.55 -0.17
N GLU A 28 -14.05 6.04 -1.02
CA GLU A 28 -14.90 5.25 -1.90
C GLU A 28 -14.10 4.27 -2.79
N ASN A 29 -13.01 4.75 -3.39
CA ASN A 29 -12.13 3.95 -4.22
C ASN A 29 -11.27 3.00 -3.38
N ALA A 30 -10.81 3.47 -2.22
CA ALA A 30 -10.04 2.65 -1.30
C ALA A 30 -10.87 1.45 -0.81
N ILE A 31 -12.15 1.66 -0.50
CA ILE A 31 -13.09 0.63 -0.09
C ILE A 31 -13.39 -0.32 -1.24
N ALA A 32 -13.66 0.20 -2.45
CA ALA A 32 -13.93 -0.64 -3.62
C ALA A 32 -12.75 -1.58 -3.97
N ILE A 33 -11.51 -1.13 -3.79
CA ILE A 33 -10.31 -1.89 -4.16
C ILE A 33 -9.85 -2.82 -3.02
N PHE A 34 -9.86 -2.34 -1.78
CA PHE A 34 -9.27 -3.06 -0.65
C PHE A 34 -10.31 -3.65 0.31
N GLY A 35 -11.60 -3.45 0.03
CA GLY A 35 -12.73 -3.98 0.77
C GLY A 35 -12.87 -3.40 2.17
N ASN A 36 -13.66 -4.11 2.98
CA ASN A 36 -13.95 -3.75 4.37
C ASN A 36 -12.71 -3.67 5.26
N TRP A 37 -11.60 -4.31 4.86
CA TRP A 37 -10.35 -4.29 5.61
C TRP A 37 -9.83 -2.86 5.89
N ILE A 38 -9.97 -1.92 4.93
CA ILE A 38 -9.56 -0.52 5.17
C ILE A 38 -10.48 0.17 6.17
N LEU A 39 -11.80 -0.02 6.06
CA LEU A 39 -12.79 0.55 6.98
C LEU A 39 -12.55 0.05 8.40
N GLU A 40 -12.36 -1.25 8.51
CA GLU A 40 -11.98 -1.93 9.74
C GLU A 40 -10.69 -1.37 10.33
N LEU A 41 -9.70 -1.00 9.51
CA LEU A 41 -8.45 -0.45 10.02
C LEU A 41 -8.63 1.00 10.48
N LEU A 42 -9.38 1.81 9.73
CA LEU A 42 -9.71 3.20 10.05
C LEU A 42 -10.53 3.32 11.34
N SER A 43 -11.37 2.33 11.67
CA SER A 43 -12.18 2.37 12.88
C SER A 43 -11.40 2.10 14.18
N ARG A 44 -10.26 1.40 14.10
CA ARG A 44 -9.46 0.99 15.30
C ARG A 44 -8.06 1.57 15.35
N LYS A 45 -7.58 2.24 14.29
CA LYS A 45 -6.21 2.79 14.22
C LYS A 45 -6.18 4.25 13.76
N PRO A 46 -5.22 5.05 14.26
CA PRO A 46 -5.02 6.41 13.76
C PRO A 46 -4.71 6.45 12.27
N TYR A 47 -5.13 7.52 11.59
CA TYR A 47 -4.98 7.67 10.14
C TYR A 47 -3.57 7.39 9.61
N ASN A 48 -2.53 7.95 10.25
CA ASN A 48 -1.14 7.75 9.82
C ASN A 48 -0.68 6.28 9.93
N VAL A 49 -1.23 5.51 10.88
CA VAL A 49 -0.96 4.08 11.01
C VAL A 49 -1.62 3.32 9.85
N VAL A 50 -2.84 3.71 9.47
CA VAL A 50 -3.55 3.14 8.32
C VAL A 50 -2.82 3.44 7.01
N VAL A 51 -2.32 4.67 6.84
CA VAL A 51 -1.47 5.05 5.69
C VAL A 51 -0.26 4.14 5.58
N VAL A 52 0.47 3.91 6.68
CA VAL A 52 1.65 3.04 6.70
C VAL A 52 1.28 1.58 6.40
N ALA A 53 0.16 1.09 6.95
CA ALA A 53 -0.33 -0.26 6.68
C ALA A 53 -0.68 -0.44 5.20
N LEU A 54 -1.37 0.51 4.60
CA LEU A 54 -1.70 0.50 3.18
C LEU A 54 -0.44 0.59 2.30
N ALA A 55 0.51 1.46 2.64
CA ALA A 55 1.80 1.55 1.97
C ALA A 55 2.55 0.22 1.97
N ASN A 56 2.57 -0.49 3.10
CA ASN A 56 3.17 -1.82 3.19
C ASN A 56 2.42 -2.86 2.32
N LYS A 57 1.08 -2.80 2.26
CA LYS A 57 0.28 -3.68 1.38
C LYS A 57 0.63 -3.43 -0.09
N LEU A 58 0.68 -2.17 -0.52
CA LEU A 58 1.09 -1.77 -1.88
C LEU A 58 2.52 -2.23 -2.21
N ALA A 59 3.46 -2.07 -1.29
CA ALA A 59 4.84 -2.51 -1.49
C ALA A 59 4.94 -4.03 -1.68
N ARG A 60 4.16 -4.82 -0.93
CA ARG A 60 4.10 -6.28 -1.10
C ARG A 60 3.49 -6.70 -2.44
N ILE A 61 2.46 -6.00 -2.91
CA ILE A 61 1.87 -6.23 -4.23
C ILE A 61 2.90 -5.94 -5.32
N ALA A 62 3.54 -4.77 -5.27
CA ALA A 62 4.58 -4.39 -6.23
C ALA A 62 5.74 -5.40 -6.23
N TRP A 63 6.19 -5.82 -5.05
CA TRP A 63 7.21 -6.87 -4.93
C TRP A 63 6.76 -8.19 -5.58
N SER A 64 5.53 -8.64 -5.32
CA SER A 64 5.01 -9.86 -5.92
C SER A 64 4.99 -9.78 -7.44
N VAL A 65 4.50 -8.67 -8.01
CA VAL A 65 4.46 -8.45 -9.46
C VAL A 65 5.88 -8.46 -10.05
N LEU A 66 6.80 -7.70 -9.45
CA LEU A 66 8.18 -7.59 -9.95
C LEU A 66 8.97 -8.90 -9.82
N SER A 67 8.77 -9.65 -8.73
CA SER A 67 9.50 -10.90 -8.47
C SER A 67 8.98 -12.08 -9.28
N THR A 68 7.67 -12.15 -9.52
CA THR A 68 7.05 -13.23 -10.31
C THR A 68 7.11 -12.98 -11.82
N LYS A 69 7.37 -11.72 -12.24
CA LYS A 69 7.26 -11.26 -13.63
C LYS A 69 5.87 -11.52 -14.26
N GLN A 70 4.85 -11.71 -13.43
CA GLN A 70 3.46 -11.82 -13.86
C GLN A 70 2.84 -10.43 -13.92
N ALA A 71 1.91 -10.24 -14.85
CA ALA A 71 1.14 -9.01 -14.92
C ALA A 71 0.32 -8.82 -13.63
N PHE A 72 0.10 -7.56 -13.24
CA PHE A 72 -0.76 -7.27 -12.10
C PHE A 72 -2.21 -7.66 -12.41
N GLU A 73 -2.74 -8.59 -11.64
CA GLU A 73 -4.14 -8.98 -11.69
C GLU A 73 -4.95 -8.24 -10.63
N VAL A 74 -5.99 -7.52 -11.08
CA VAL A 74 -6.93 -6.86 -10.18
C VAL A 74 -7.91 -7.92 -9.67
N ARG A 75 -7.72 -8.36 -8.43
CA ARG A 75 -8.72 -9.14 -7.69
C ARG A 75 -9.55 -8.18 -6.87
N VAL A 76 -10.60 -7.62 -7.48
CA VAL A 76 -11.61 -6.86 -6.75
C VAL A 76 -12.37 -7.86 -5.88
N GLN A 77 -12.28 -7.72 -4.56
CA GLN A 77 -13.15 -8.47 -3.66
C GLN A 77 -14.53 -7.80 -3.74
N ALA A 78 -15.48 -8.49 -4.39
CA ALA A 78 -16.88 -8.09 -4.47
C ALA A 78 -17.56 -8.18 -3.10
#